data_AF-A0A7G9L0P4-F1
#
_entry.id   AF-A0A7G9L0P4-F1
#
_cell.length_a   1.000
_cell.length_b   1.000
_cell.length_c   1.000
_cell.angle_alpha   90.00
_cell.angle_beta   90.00
_cell.angle_gamma   90.00
#
_symmetry.space_group_name_H-M   'P 1'
#
loop_
_entity.id
_entity.type
_entity.pdbx_description
1 polymer ?
#
loop_
_entity_poly.entity_id
_entity_poly.type
_entity_poly.pdbx_seq_one_letter_code
_entity_poly.pdbx_strand_id
1 'polypeptide(L)' 'MDDEAKWKKRFLLFMGARLVGLVTVAAGLAIALTDLVRPGGWPVVGGIIAVLGLIDMVGAPMMLKKKWKAEDEGR' A
#
# COMPACT_ATOMS: atom_id res chain seq x y z
N MET A 1 17.61 -9.51 22.05
CA MET A 1 16.95 -10.30 20.99
C MET A 1 15.61 -9.70 20.58
N ASP A 2 14.85 -9.12 21.52
CA ASP A 2 13.53 -8.51 21.24
C ASP A 2 13.55 -7.32 20.27
N ASP A 3 14.59 -6.46 20.32
CA ASP A 3 14.71 -5.32 19.41
C ASP A 3 14.89 -5.74 17.95
N GLU A 4 15.61 -6.84 17.70
CA GLU A 4 15.81 -7.36 16.35
C GLU A 4 14.50 -7.94 15.79
N ALA A 5 13.74 -8.66 16.61
CA ALA A 5 12.43 -9.17 16.25
C ALA A 5 11.43 -8.03 15.99
N LYS A 6 11.44 -6.99 16.83
CA LYS A 6 10.62 -5.78 16.66
C LYS A 6 10.97 -5.07 15.36
N TRP A 7 12.25 -4.85 15.07
CA TRP A 7 12.70 -4.21 13.84
C TRP A 7 12.33 -5.01 12.59
N LYS A 8 12.58 -6.33 12.57
CA LYS A 8 12.19 -7.21 11.45
C LYS A 8 10.69 -7.16 11.17
N LYS A 9 9.86 -7.17 12.22
CA LYS A 9 8.40 -7.09 12.09
C LYS A 9 7.96 -5.73 11.52
N ARG A 10 8.54 -4.63 11.99
CA ARG A 10 8.29 -3.27 11.47
C ARG A 10 8.68 -3.17 9.99
N PHE A 11 9.85 -3.70 9.63
CA PHE A 11 10.33 -3.73 8.25
C PHE A 11 9.40 -4.55 7.33
N LEU A 12 9.00 -5.75 7.73
CA LEU A 12 8.10 -6.61 6.95
C LEU A 12 6.72 -5.96 6.76
N LEU A 13 6.17 -5.31 7.79
CA LEU A 13 4.92 -4.55 7.67
C LEU A 13 5.05 -3.39 6.68
N PHE A 14 6.17 -2.66 6.73
CA PHE A 14 6.42 -1.54 5.83
C PHE A 14 6.57 -1.99 4.37
N MET A 15 7.31 -3.08 4.15
CA MET A 15 7.51 -3.68 2.84
C MET A 15 6.21 -4.27 2.30
N GLY A 16 5.45 -4.99 3.14
CA GLY A 16 4.14 -5.54 2.80
C GLY A 16 3.14 -4.45 2.42
N ALA A 17 3.05 -3.38 3.19
CA ALA A 17 2.18 -2.24 2.88
C ALA A 17 2.54 -1.59 1.52
N ARG A 18 3.83 -1.43 1.23
CA ARG A 18 4.28 -0.95 -0.10
C ARG A 18 3.94 -1.90 -1.22
N LEU A 19 4.13 -3.20 -1.04
CA LEU A 19 3.81 -4.20 -2.05
C LEU A 19 2.31 -4.25 -2.34
N VAL A 20 1.46 -4.16 -1.31
CA VAL A 20 0.00 -4.09 -1.49
C VAL A 20 -0.39 -2.84 -2.27
N GLY A 21 0.16 -1.68 -1.91
CA GLY A 21 -0.07 -0.44 -2.66
C GLY A 21 0.37 -0.56 -4.12
N LEU A 22 1.58 -1.09 -4.36
CA LEU A 22 2.12 -1.30 -5.71
C LEU A 22 1.24 -2.23 -6.55
N VAL A 23 0.80 -3.36 -5.97
CA VAL A 23 -0.09 -4.31 -6.65
C VAL A 23 -1.44 -3.67 -6.96
N THR A 24 -1.97 -2.85 -6.05
CA THR A 24 -3.23 -2.14 -6.27
C THR A 24 -3.10 -1.09 -7.38
N VAL A 25 -1.99 -0.36 -7.44
CA VAL A 25 -1.66 0.55 -8.54
C VAL A 25 -1.57 -0.19 -9.87
N ALA A 26 -0.82 -1.29 -9.90
CA ALA A 26 -0.66 -2.13 -11.08
C ALA A 26 -1.99 -2.72 -11.54
N ALA A 27 -2.85 -3.15 -10.61
CA ALA A 27 -4.20 -3.62 -10.91
C ALA A 27 -5.08 -2.51 -11.51
N GLY A 28 -5.02 -1.29 -10.96
CA GLY A 28 -5.72 -0.14 -11.52
C GLY A 28 -5.27 0.18 -12.96
N LEU A 29 -3.96 0.15 -13.21
CA LEU A 29 -3.39 0.30 -14.56
C LEU A 29 -3.84 -0.83 -15.50
N ALA A 30 -3.84 -2.08 -15.02
CA ALA A 30 -4.32 -3.21 -15.80
C ALA A 30 -5.80 -3.02 -16.18
N ILE A 31 -6.66 -2.61 -15.25
CA ILE A 31 -8.08 -2.34 -15.52
C ILE A 31 -8.26 -1.17 -16.50
N ALA A 32 -7.40 -0.14 -16.42
CA ALA A 32 -7.47 1.02 -17.30
C ALA A 32 -7.03 0.69 -18.74
N LEU A 33 -5.97 -0.12 -18.89
CA LEU A 33 -5.28 -0.32 -20.16
C LEU A 33 -5.63 -1.65 -20.86
N THR A 34 -6.25 -2.58 -20.14
CA THR A 34 -6.58 -3.91 -20.66
C THR A 34 -8.08 -4.18 -20.54
N ASP A 35 -8.54 -5.17 -21.29
CA ASP A 35 -9.95 -5.59 -21.33
C ASP A 35 -10.39 -6.40 -20.11
N LEU A 36 -9.63 -6.33 -19.01
CA LEU A 36 -9.79 -7.18 -17.83
C LEU A 36 -11.19 -7.12 -17.20
N VAL A 37 -11.81 -5.93 -17.24
CA VAL A 37 -13.13 -5.67 -16.65
C VAL A 37 -14.18 -5.38 -17.73
N ARG A 38 -13.77 -4.78 -18.85
CA ARG A 38 -14.65 -4.41 -19.96
C ARG A 38 -13.87 -4.40 -21.27
N PRO A 39 -14.45 -4.85 -22.40
CA PRO A 39 -13.87 -4.65 -23.72
C PRO A 39 -13.67 -3.15 -24.02
N GLY A 40 -12.46 -2.77 -24.41
CA GLY A 40 -11.98 -1.40 -24.57
C GLY A 40 -11.32 -0.79 -23.31
N GLY A 41 -11.18 -1.56 -22.23
CA GLY A 41 -10.71 -1.08 -20.93
C GLY A 41 -11.68 -0.13 -20.22
N TRP A 42 -11.41 0.17 -18.94
CA TRP A 42 -12.17 1.18 -18.19
C TRP A 42 -11.24 2.19 -17.51
N PRO A 43 -10.79 3.23 -18.24
CA PRO A 43 -9.77 4.16 -17.77
C PRO A 43 -10.15 4.89 -16.47
N VAL A 44 -11.42 5.25 -16.31
CA VAL A 44 -11.91 5.94 -15.12
C VAL A 44 -11.82 5.05 -13.88
N VAL A 45 -12.33 3.83 -13.95
CA VAL A 45 -12.31 2.89 -12.81
C VAL A 45 -10.89 2.46 -12.49
N GLY A 46 -10.10 2.11 -13.51
CA GLY A 46 -8.70 1.77 -13.33
C GLY A 46 -7.88 2.92 -12.75
N GLY A 47 -8.15 4.16 -13.18
CA GLY A 47 -7.54 5.37 -12.63
C GLY A 47 -7.88 5.59 -11.16
N ILE A 48 -9.14 5.43 -10.75
CA ILE A 48 -9.54 5.55 -9.34
C ILE A 48 -8.83 4.50 -8.48
N ILE A 49 -8.82 3.23 -8.93
CA ILE A 49 -8.13 2.15 -8.22
C ILE A 49 -6.63 2.42 -8.13
N ALA A 50 -6.01 2.93 -9.20
CA ALA A 50 -4.60 3.29 -9.18
C ALA A 50 -4.30 4.43 -8.20
N VAL A 51 -5.15 5.45 -8.12
CA VAL A 51 -5.00 6.55 -7.15
C VAL A 51 -5.19 6.04 -5.72
N LEU A 52 -6.18 5.19 -5.46
CA LEU A 52 -6.36 4.58 -4.14
C LEU A 52 -5.14 3.73 -3.74
N GLY A 53 -4.60 2.93 -4.67
CA GLY A 53 -3.38 2.18 -4.44
C GLY A 53 -2.17 3.07 -4.12
N LEU A 54 -2.03 4.21 -4.80
CA LEU A 54 -1.00 5.22 -4.50
C LEU A 54 -1.18 5.82 -3.10
N ILE A 55 -2.42 6.16 -2.74
CA ILE A 55 -2.75 6.68 -1.42
C ILE A 55 -2.41 5.64 -0.35
N ASP A 56 -2.78 4.37 -0.53
CA ASP A 56 -2.46 3.31 0.43
C ASP A 56 -0.95 3.05 0.52
N MET A 57 -0.24 3.12 -0.61
CA MET A 57 1.22 2.96 -0.66
C MET A 57 1.96 4.02 0.18
N VAL A 58 1.38 5.21 0.36
CA VAL A 58 1.96 6.32 1.14
C VAL A 58 1.33 6.47 2.52
N GLY A 59 0.01 6.28 2.63
CA GLY A 59 -0.78 6.45 3.84
C GLY A 59 -0.51 5.35 4.87
N ALA A 60 -0.50 4.08 4.45
CA ALA A 60 -0.21 2.95 5.33
C ALA A 60 1.16 3.08 6.04
N PRO A 61 2.27 3.41 5.34
CA PRO A 61 3.56 3.62 6.02
C PRO A 61 3.59 4.86 6.92
N MET A 62 2.87 5.94 6.59
CA MET A 62 2.75 7.09 7.50
C MET A 62 2.00 6.74 8.78
N MET A 63 0.92 5.98 8.68
CA MET A 63 0.15 5.50 9.85
C MET A 63 0.97 4.54 10.71
N LEU A 64 1.72 3.61 10.09
CA LEU A 64 2.63 2.70 10.80
C LEU A 64 3.72 3.46 11.55
N LYS A 65 4.36 4.45 10.92
CA LYS A 65 5.35 5.31 11.59
C LYS A 65 4.74 6.07 12.77
N LYS A 66 3.53 6.62 12.60
CA LYS A 66 2.82 7.33 13.68
C LYS A 66 2.50 6.41 14.86
N LYS A 67 2.04 5.19 14.59
CA LYS A 67 1.77 4.18 15.63
C LYS A 67 3.04 3.79 16.38
N TRP A 68 4.14 3.51 15.68
CA TRP A 68 5.40 3.15 16.33
C TRP A 68 5.98 4.29 17.16
N LYS A 69 5.84 5.54 16.69
CA LYS A 69 6.22 6.71 17.48
C LYS A 69 5.42 6.81 18.78
N ALA A 70 4.11 6.58 18.73
CA ALA A 70 3.26 6.59 19.92
C ALA A 70 3.59 5.45 20.90
N GLU A 71 3.89 4.27 20.35
CA GLU A 71 4.28 3.07 21.11
C GLU A 71 5.65 3.24 21.80
N ASP A 72 6.59 3.91 21.13
CA ASP A 72 7.92 4.23 21.67
C ASP A 72 7.88 5.43 22.64
N GLU A 73 6.85 6.30 22.57
CA GLU A 73 6.58 7.40 23.53
C GLU A 73 5.83 6.96 24.80
N GLY A 74 5.45 5.68 24.92
CA GLY A 74 4.95 5.10 26.18
C GLY A 74 3.54 5.51 26.59
N ARG A 75 2.62 5.70 25.62
CA ARG A 75 1.18 5.83 25.90
C ARG A 75 0.42 4.52 25.76
#